data_AF-A0A9E5V8G2-F1
#
_entry.id   AF-A0A9E5V8G2-F1
#
_cell.length_a   1.000
_cell.length_b   1.000
_cell.length_c   1.000
_cell.angle_alpha   90.00
_cell.angle_beta   90.00
_cell.angle_gamma   90.00
#
_symmetry.space_group_name_H-M   'P 1'
#
loop_
_entity.id
_entity.type
_entity.pdbx_description
1 polymer ?
#
loop_
_entity_poly.entity_id
_entity_poly.type
_entity_poly.pdbx_seq_one_letter_code
_entity_poly.pdbx_strand_id
1 'polypeptide(L)'
;MAARSNLVPTPYAIKMALLKALLESQGKHHHEHNQNDFDTWIKREFTWIRDLQIYIFPPEQLVVNRNGYKLRYYDQTADKADKTRATLPMQDGFVFREWIHLQGELQICAGINQDVSNQSPEQLQNQLQELTQLFAQINYFGKKGCFFQYLPDRTQTTNQPTFIPNPHDSFTIQPMDDFGAKTTFNRINPFTNDRATIDKDRIIKPGFLPLKLRSTSARYDYYQRD
;
A
#
# COMPACT_ATOMS: atom_id res chain seq x y z
N MET A 1 11.83 -12.06 14.86
CA MET A 1 10.78 -12.36 13.87
C MET A 1 10.99 -11.40 12.69
N ALA A 2 11.80 -11.77 11.70
CA ALA A 2 12.29 -10.82 10.69
C ALA A 2 11.65 -11.06 9.31
N ALA A 3 11.06 -10.00 8.75
CA ALA A 3 10.65 -9.84 7.35
C ALA A 3 9.55 -10.78 6.79
N ARG A 4 8.44 -10.95 7.52
CA ARG A 4 7.20 -11.49 6.91
C ARG A 4 6.58 -10.46 5.96
N SER A 5 6.07 -10.95 4.84
CA SER A 5 5.32 -10.19 3.86
C SER A 5 3.83 -10.49 4.01
N ASN A 6 3.00 -9.47 3.83
CA ASN A 6 1.57 -9.64 3.70
C ASN A 6 1.26 -10.28 2.33
N LEU A 7 0.40 -11.30 2.30
CA LEU A 7 -0.09 -12.02 1.11
C LEU A 7 -0.64 -11.08 0.03
N VAL A 8 -1.32 -10.01 0.45
CA VAL A 8 -1.79 -8.93 -0.42
C VAL A 8 -1.45 -7.57 0.20
N PRO A 9 -1.32 -6.49 -0.59
CA PRO A 9 -1.13 -5.14 -0.04
C PRO A 9 -2.26 -4.77 0.92
N THR A 10 -1.97 -4.04 1.98
CA THR A 10 -3.01 -3.55 2.90
C THR A 10 -3.73 -2.33 2.32
N PRO A 11 -4.93 -1.99 2.80
CA PRO A 11 -5.59 -0.71 2.49
C PRO A 11 -4.66 0.50 2.65
N TYR A 12 -3.90 0.55 3.75
CA TYR A 12 -2.90 1.60 3.98
C TYR A 12 -1.86 1.67 2.86
N ALA A 13 -1.31 0.53 2.42
CA ALA A 13 -0.31 0.50 1.37
C ALA A 13 -0.86 0.99 0.03
N ILE A 14 -2.12 0.66 -0.28
CA ILE A 14 -2.82 1.12 -1.49
C ILE A 14 -3.07 2.63 -1.41
N LYS A 15 -3.62 3.13 -0.30
CA LYS A 15 -3.91 4.56 -0.10
C LYS A 15 -2.63 5.40 -0.11
N MET A 16 -1.54 4.92 0.46
CA MET A 16 -0.22 5.57 0.38
C MET A 16 0.34 5.59 -1.04
N ALA A 17 0.12 4.54 -1.83
CA ALA A 17 0.53 4.51 -3.24
C ALA A 17 -0.28 5.51 -4.09
N LEU A 18 -1.59 5.61 -3.84
CA LEU A 18 -2.46 6.63 -4.45
C LEU A 18 -2.00 8.04 -4.08
N LEU A 19 -1.76 8.32 -2.79
CA LEU A 19 -1.27 9.61 -2.32
C LEU A 19 0.10 9.96 -2.95
N LYS A 20 0.99 8.99 -3.09
CA LYS A 20 2.27 9.18 -3.78
C LYS A 20 2.05 9.57 -5.25
N ALA A 21 1.22 8.81 -5.98
CA ALA A 21 0.93 9.10 -7.39
C ALA A 21 0.31 10.49 -7.55
N LEU A 22 -0.58 10.89 -6.65
CA LEU A 22 -1.19 12.21 -6.62
C LEU A 22 -0.15 13.31 -6.40
N LEU A 23 0.71 13.17 -5.38
CA LEU A 23 1.75 14.16 -5.08
C LEU A 23 2.76 14.29 -6.23
N GLU A 24 3.13 13.19 -6.87
CA GLU A 24 4.07 13.19 -7.99
C GLU A 24 3.49 13.83 -9.26
N SER A 25 2.18 13.63 -9.52
CA SER A 25 1.51 14.15 -10.72
C SER A 25 1.02 15.59 -10.57
N GLN A 26 0.51 15.97 -9.40
CA GLN A 26 -0.19 17.25 -9.19
C GLN A 26 0.50 18.18 -8.18
N GLY A 27 1.32 17.64 -7.27
CA GLY A 27 1.82 18.39 -6.11
C GLY A 27 2.66 19.61 -6.46
N LYS A 28 3.39 19.59 -7.58
CA LYS A 28 4.19 20.75 -8.05
C LYS A 28 3.32 21.94 -8.44
N HIS A 29 2.20 21.70 -9.13
CA HIS A 29 1.32 22.76 -9.61
C HIS A 29 0.75 23.58 -8.46
N HIS A 30 0.39 22.93 -7.35
CA HIS A 30 -0.14 23.61 -6.16
C HIS A 30 0.93 24.28 -5.30
N HIS A 31 2.19 23.82 -5.38
CA HIS A 31 3.30 24.47 -4.69
C HIS A 31 3.73 25.77 -5.39
N GLU A 32 3.75 25.79 -6.72
CA GLU A 32 4.23 26.93 -7.51
C GLU A 32 3.34 28.17 -7.39
N HIS A 33 2.05 28.01 -7.10
CA HIS A 33 1.10 29.12 -7.02
C HIS A 33 1.09 29.81 -5.64
N ASN A 34 1.12 29.05 -4.52
CA ASN A 34 1.25 29.56 -3.15
C ASN A 34 1.41 28.39 -2.15
N GLN A 35 2.18 28.54 -1.08
CA GLN A 35 2.27 27.52 0.00
C GLN A 35 0.90 27.25 0.68
N ASN A 36 0.05 28.27 0.82
CA ASN A 36 -1.31 28.10 1.36
C ASN A 36 -2.23 27.30 0.44
N ASP A 37 -1.96 27.31 -0.88
CA ASP A 37 -2.73 26.53 -1.86
C ASP A 37 -2.43 25.04 -1.70
N PHE A 38 -1.14 24.67 -1.65
CA PHE A 38 -0.71 23.29 -1.40
C PHE A 38 -1.32 22.71 -0.12
N ASP A 39 -1.25 23.44 1.01
CA ASP A 39 -1.75 22.96 2.30
C ASP A 39 -3.27 22.72 2.28
N THR A 40 -4.01 23.58 1.57
CA THR A 40 -5.46 23.46 1.45
C THR A 40 -5.83 22.29 0.53
N TRP A 41 -5.16 22.20 -0.61
CA TRP A 41 -5.32 21.12 -1.58
C TRP A 41 -5.00 19.76 -0.96
N ILE A 42 -3.81 19.57 -0.38
CA ILE A 42 -3.39 18.26 0.12
C ILE A 42 -4.26 17.77 1.29
N LYS A 43 -4.80 18.68 2.12
CA LYS A 43 -5.76 18.31 3.17
C LYS A 43 -7.05 17.76 2.58
N ARG A 44 -7.58 18.38 1.52
CA ARG A 44 -8.76 17.90 0.80
C ARG A 44 -8.48 16.54 0.17
N GLU A 45 -7.40 16.45 -0.61
CA GLU A 45 -7.07 15.23 -1.34
C GLU A 45 -6.76 14.05 -0.43
N PHE A 46 -5.99 14.28 0.63
CA PHE A 46 -5.71 13.26 1.62
C PHE A 46 -6.98 12.76 2.31
N THR A 47 -7.93 13.64 2.61
CA THR A 47 -9.15 13.25 3.34
C THR A 47 -9.97 12.23 2.56
N TRP A 48 -10.24 12.47 1.27
CA TRP A 48 -11.03 11.51 0.50
C TRP A 48 -10.26 10.22 0.20
N ILE A 49 -8.94 10.28 -0.05
CA ILE A 49 -8.10 9.07 -0.20
C ILE A 49 -8.08 8.24 1.10
N ARG A 50 -7.96 8.91 2.25
CA ARG A 50 -8.01 8.29 3.57
C ARG A 50 -9.33 7.56 3.79
N ASP A 51 -10.42 8.15 3.34
CA ASP A 51 -11.79 7.66 3.57
C ASP A 51 -12.24 6.62 2.52
N LEU A 52 -11.42 6.31 1.52
CA LEU A 52 -11.70 5.22 0.58
C LEU A 52 -11.91 3.89 1.31
N GLN A 53 -12.96 3.18 0.95
CA GLN A 53 -13.20 1.81 1.40
C GLN A 53 -12.50 0.84 0.45
N ILE A 54 -11.51 0.11 0.95
CA ILE A 54 -10.69 -0.79 0.14
C ILE A 54 -11.05 -2.25 0.44
N TYR A 55 -11.48 -2.98 -0.59
CA TYR A 55 -11.57 -4.44 -0.56
C TYR A 55 -10.58 -5.04 -1.55
N ILE A 56 -10.01 -6.17 -1.19
CA ILE A 56 -8.97 -6.83 -1.97
C ILE A 56 -9.37 -8.27 -2.20
N PHE A 57 -9.47 -8.66 -3.45
CA PHE A 57 -9.64 -10.05 -3.84
C PHE A 57 -8.29 -10.58 -4.34
N PRO A 58 -7.70 -11.56 -3.64
CA PRO A 58 -6.39 -12.08 -4.00
C PRO A 58 -6.42 -12.81 -5.34
N PRO A 59 -5.26 -12.92 -6.02
CA PRO A 59 -5.09 -13.78 -7.18
C PRO A 59 -5.42 -15.24 -6.87
N GLU A 60 -5.60 -16.03 -7.93
CA GLU A 60 -5.95 -17.46 -7.82
C GLU A 60 -4.92 -18.26 -7.01
N GLN A 61 -3.64 -17.92 -7.17
CA GLN A 61 -2.52 -18.66 -6.56
C GLN A 61 -1.43 -17.70 -6.06
N LEU A 62 -0.90 -17.99 -4.87
CA LEU A 62 0.18 -17.22 -4.27
C LEU A 62 1.26 -18.16 -3.73
N VAL A 63 2.53 -17.84 -4.01
CA VAL A 63 3.67 -18.55 -3.43
C VAL A 63 4.52 -17.56 -2.63
N VAL A 64 4.55 -17.75 -1.32
CA VAL A 64 5.42 -17.03 -0.41
C VAL A 64 6.78 -17.71 -0.41
N ASN A 65 7.83 -17.02 -0.87
CA ASN A 65 9.19 -17.53 -0.94
C ASN A 65 10.10 -16.86 0.11
N ARG A 66 10.85 -17.67 0.85
CA ARG A 66 11.74 -17.28 1.94
C ARG A 66 13.20 -17.36 1.49
N ASN A 67 13.75 -16.21 1.11
CA ASN A 67 15.10 -16.15 0.52
C ASN A 67 16.09 -15.39 1.40
N GLY A 68 17.31 -15.93 1.48
CA GLY A 68 18.47 -15.23 2.01
C GLY A 68 19.26 -14.55 0.88
N TYR A 69 19.59 -13.28 1.06
CA TYR A 69 20.34 -12.47 0.10
C TYR A 69 21.68 -12.09 0.71
N LYS A 70 22.77 -12.35 -0.01
CA LYS A 70 24.05 -11.69 0.22
C LYS A 70 24.03 -10.38 -0.56
N LEU A 71 24.19 -9.27 0.15
CA LEU A 71 24.19 -7.93 -0.41
C LEU A 71 25.49 -7.25 0.00
N ARG A 72 26.02 -6.40 -0.89
CA ARG A 72 27.11 -5.50 -0.54
C ARG A 72 26.57 -4.11 -0.28
N TYR A 73 26.99 -3.52 0.82
CA TYR A 73 26.62 -2.17 1.23
C TYR A 73 27.84 -1.27 1.18
N TYR A 74 27.66 0.00 0.83
CA TYR A 74 28.67 0.99 1.16
C TYR A 74 28.85 1.05 2.66
N ASP A 75 30.10 1.21 3.10
CA ASP A 75 30.41 1.34 4.50
C ASP A 75 29.83 2.64 5.07
N GLN A 76 28.70 2.51 5.77
CA GLN A 76 28.01 3.62 6.40
C GLN A 76 28.74 4.14 7.66
N THR A 77 29.88 3.56 8.05
CA THR A 77 30.70 4.10 9.14
C THR A 77 31.64 5.22 8.68
N ALA A 78 31.71 5.52 7.37
CA ALA A 78 32.38 6.74 6.90
C ALA A 78 31.81 8.01 7.57
N ASP A 79 30.49 8.02 7.85
CA ASP A 79 29.78 9.13 8.49
C ASP A 79 29.58 8.96 10.02
N LYS A 80 29.95 7.82 10.61
CA LYS A 80 29.69 7.54 12.04
C LYS A 80 30.96 7.34 12.85
N ALA A 81 31.21 8.31 13.73
CA ALA A 81 31.89 8.32 15.05
C ALA A 81 33.24 7.58 15.27
N ASP A 82 33.49 6.41 14.69
CA ASP A 82 34.74 5.67 14.89
C ASP A 82 35.71 5.91 13.74
N LYS A 83 36.52 6.96 13.89
CA LYS A 83 37.57 7.35 12.93
C LYS A 83 38.81 6.43 12.97
N THR A 84 38.85 5.43 13.85
CA THR A 84 40.03 4.57 14.04
C THR A 84 40.03 3.35 13.11
N ARG A 85 38.86 2.97 12.61
CA ARG A 85 38.68 1.90 11.62
C ARG A 85 38.89 2.43 10.21
N ALA A 86 39.67 1.70 9.40
CA ALA A 86 39.75 1.96 7.97
C ALA A 86 38.37 1.73 7.32
N THR A 87 37.85 2.76 6.64
CA THR A 87 36.62 2.66 5.85
C THR A 87 36.83 1.67 4.72
N LEU A 88 35.96 0.65 4.64
CA LEU A 88 35.98 -0.29 3.51
C LEU A 88 35.09 0.23 2.38
N PRO A 89 35.46 0.11 1.10
CA PRO A 89 34.59 0.54 0.01
C PRO A 89 33.24 -0.19 0.00
N MET A 90 33.22 -1.47 0.38
CA MET A 90 32.02 -2.28 0.48
C MET A 90 32.09 -3.24 1.66
N GLN A 91 30.95 -3.50 2.28
CA GLN A 91 30.77 -4.49 3.34
C GLN A 91 29.76 -5.54 2.92
N ASP A 92 30.09 -6.79 3.17
CA ASP A 92 29.14 -7.87 2.99
C ASP A 92 28.09 -7.81 4.11
N GLY A 93 26.83 -8.00 3.72
CA GLY A 93 25.76 -8.24 4.67
C GLY A 93 24.85 -9.34 4.15
N PHE A 94 24.17 -9.98 5.09
CA PHE A 94 23.19 -11.02 4.81
C PHE A 94 21.83 -10.54 5.27
N VAL A 95 20.85 -10.56 4.37
CA VAL A 95 19.48 -10.15 4.67
C VAL A 95 18.51 -11.23 4.24
N PHE A 96 17.64 -11.60 5.15
CA PHE A 96 16.50 -12.44 4.84
C PHE A 96 15.34 -11.57 4.31
N ARG A 97 14.74 -11.96 3.18
CA ARG A 97 13.52 -11.33 2.66
C ARG A 97 12.54 -12.38 2.17
N GLU A 98 11.31 -12.21 2.61
CA GLU A 98 10.17 -12.91 2.05
C GLU A 98 9.61 -12.16 0.84
N TRP A 99 9.31 -12.89 -0.23
CA TRP A 99 8.67 -12.37 -1.45
C TRP A 99 7.45 -13.20 -1.77
N ILE A 100 6.49 -12.61 -2.46
CA ILE A 100 5.27 -13.30 -2.83
C ILE A 100 5.13 -13.25 -4.34
N HIS A 101 5.13 -14.43 -4.96
CA HIS A 101 4.74 -14.56 -6.34
C HIS A 101 3.21 -14.63 -6.39
N LEU A 102 2.62 -13.71 -7.13
CA LEU A 102 1.18 -13.60 -7.37
C LEU A 102 0.91 -14.14 -8.77
N GLN A 103 0.22 -15.28 -8.87
CA GLN A 103 -0.18 -15.86 -10.14
C GLN A 103 -1.66 -15.55 -10.39
N GLY A 104 -1.90 -14.63 -11.31
CA GLY A 104 -3.23 -14.15 -11.68
C GLY A 104 -3.43 -12.66 -11.46
N GLU A 105 -4.69 -12.23 -11.47
CA GLU A 105 -5.08 -10.83 -11.31
C GLU A 105 -5.40 -10.53 -9.83
N LEU A 106 -4.75 -9.51 -9.26
CA LEU A 106 -5.16 -8.92 -7.97
C LEU A 106 -6.28 -7.92 -8.26
N GLN A 107 -7.45 -8.11 -7.68
CA GLN A 107 -8.55 -7.14 -7.81
C GLN A 107 -8.63 -6.25 -6.58
N ILE A 108 -8.73 -4.94 -6.82
CA ILE A 108 -8.88 -3.92 -5.78
C ILE A 108 -10.21 -3.21 -6.03
N CYS A 109 -11.13 -3.31 -5.09
CA CYS A 109 -12.32 -2.46 -5.06
C CYS A 109 -12.00 -1.24 -4.19
N ALA A 110 -12.15 -0.04 -4.75
CA ALA A 110 -11.98 1.22 -4.04
C ALA A 110 -13.30 1.99 -4.06
N GLY A 111 -14.05 1.93 -2.96
CA GLY A 111 -15.31 2.62 -2.77
C GLY A 111 -15.10 4.05 -2.26
N ILE A 112 -15.73 5.02 -2.91
CA ILE A 112 -15.85 6.39 -2.40
C ILE A 112 -17.02 6.40 -1.41
N ASN A 113 -16.77 6.78 -0.16
CA ASN A 113 -17.82 6.78 0.86
C ASN A 113 -18.90 7.82 0.53
N GLN A 114 -20.13 7.35 0.33
CA GLN A 114 -21.30 8.17 -0.03
C GLN A 114 -21.97 8.89 1.15
N ASP A 115 -21.47 8.73 2.39
CA ASP A 115 -21.93 9.53 3.54
C ASP A 115 -21.72 11.04 3.34
N VAL A 116 -21.02 11.44 2.27
CA VAL A 116 -21.10 12.78 1.68
C VAL A 116 -22.42 12.91 0.89
N SER A 117 -23.54 12.97 1.62
CA SER A 117 -24.92 13.16 1.14
C SER A 117 -25.18 14.45 0.34
N ASN A 118 -24.12 15.16 -0.09
CA ASN A 118 -24.15 16.42 -0.83
C ASN A 118 -23.24 16.42 -2.07
N GLN A 119 -22.64 15.29 -2.48
CA GLN A 119 -21.84 15.26 -3.70
C GLN A 119 -22.72 15.23 -4.95
N SER A 120 -22.44 16.13 -5.89
CA SER A 120 -23.10 16.07 -7.20
C SER A 120 -22.64 14.82 -7.97
N PRO A 121 -23.49 14.25 -8.86
CA PRO A 121 -23.07 13.14 -9.72
C PRO A 121 -21.79 13.43 -10.52
N GLU A 122 -21.59 14.69 -10.90
CA GLU A 122 -20.39 15.16 -11.59
C GLU A 122 -19.13 15.07 -10.72
N GLN A 123 -19.21 15.44 -9.44
CA GLN A 123 -18.09 15.33 -8.50
C GLN A 123 -17.67 13.87 -8.31
N LEU A 124 -18.65 12.97 -8.15
CA LEU A 124 -18.36 11.54 -8.04
C LEU A 124 -17.69 11.00 -9.30
N GLN A 125 -18.18 11.39 -10.48
CA GLN A 125 -17.59 10.99 -11.76
C GLN A 125 -16.15 11.49 -11.89
N ASN A 126 -15.87 12.73 -11.48
CA ASN A 126 -14.53 13.31 -11.50
C ASN A 126 -13.58 12.55 -10.55
N GLN A 127 -14.03 12.21 -9.34
CA GLN A 127 -13.22 11.43 -8.39
C GLN A 127 -12.94 10.01 -8.90
N LEU A 128 -13.91 9.36 -9.54
CA LEU A 128 -13.70 8.04 -10.16
C LEU A 128 -12.69 8.10 -11.31
N GLN A 129 -12.75 9.15 -12.13
CA GLN A 129 -11.78 9.38 -13.20
C GLN A 129 -10.39 9.63 -12.64
N GLU A 130 -10.26 10.48 -11.62
CA GLU A 130 -9.00 10.75 -10.93
C GLU A 130 -8.43 9.46 -10.31
N LEU A 131 -9.25 8.68 -9.61
CA LEU A 131 -8.84 7.42 -9.01
C LEU A 131 -8.29 6.44 -10.07
N THR A 132 -8.95 6.36 -11.23
CA THR A 132 -8.51 5.56 -12.38
C THR A 132 -7.14 6.01 -12.88
N GLN A 133 -6.94 7.32 -13.04
CA GLN A 133 -5.66 7.91 -13.47
C GLN A 133 -4.55 7.69 -12.45
N LEU A 134 -4.86 7.76 -11.15
CA LEU A 134 -3.89 7.50 -10.08
C LEU A 134 -3.47 6.03 -10.05
N PHE A 135 -4.40 5.08 -10.15
CA PHE A 135 -4.08 3.65 -10.22
C PHE A 135 -3.21 3.30 -11.43
N ALA A 136 -3.46 3.93 -12.59
CA ALA A 136 -2.66 3.72 -13.79
C ALA A 136 -1.19 4.12 -13.62
N GLN A 137 -0.85 4.96 -12.64
CA GLN A 137 0.51 5.40 -12.36
C GLN A 137 1.23 4.53 -11.32
N ILE A 138 0.51 3.63 -10.64
CA ILE A 138 1.09 2.76 -9.60
C ILE A 138 1.65 1.50 -10.24
N ASN A 139 2.95 1.25 -10.01
CA ASN A 139 3.66 0.08 -10.53
C ASN A 139 4.25 -0.84 -9.45
N TYR A 140 4.04 -0.51 -8.17
CA TYR A 140 4.38 -1.40 -7.06
C TYR A 140 3.53 -1.11 -5.82
N PHE A 141 3.33 -2.16 -5.02
CA PHE A 141 2.91 -2.03 -3.62
C PHE A 141 4.01 -2.57 -2.70
N GLY A 142 4.35 -1.81 -1.64
CA GLY A 142 5.43 -2.17 -0.73
C GLY A 142 6.81 -1.77 -1.27
N LYS A 143 7.65 -2.74 -1.62
CA LYS A 143 9.02 -2.47 -2.11
C LYS A 143 9.02 -2.22 -3.61
N LYS A 144 9.92 -1.34 -4.09
CA LYS A 144 10.05 -1.02 -5.53
C LYS A 144 10.31 -2.23 -6.45
N GLY A 145 10.83 -3.34 -5.91
CA GLY A 145 11.02 -4.58 -6.66
C GLY A 145 9.76 -5.44 -6.82
N CYS A 146 8.63 -5.06 -6.21
CA CYS A 146 7.35 -5.76 -6.32
C CYS A 146 6.53 -5.17 -7.47
N PHE A 147 6.72 -5.65 -8.70
CA PHE A 147 6.02 -5.10 -9.86
C PHE A 147 4.53 -5.44 -9.88
N PHE A 148 3.70 -4.44 -10.15
CA PHE A 148 2.28 -4.57 -10.47
C PHE A 148 1.98 -3.80 -11.76
N GLN A 149 1.08 -4.33 -12.58
CA GLN A 149 0.63 -3.66 -13.80
C GLN A 149 -0.87 -3.38 -13.69
N TYR A 150 -1.24 -2.11 -13.87
CA TYR A 150 -2.64 -1.73 -13.99
C TYR A 150 -3.22 -2.25 -15.32
N LEU A 151 -4.42 -2.85 -15.25
CA LEU A 151 -5.12 -3.42 -16.40
C LEU A 151 -6.38 -2.57 -16.70
N PRO A 152 -6.33 -1.61 -17.64
CA PRO A 152 -7.46 -0.73 -17.92
C PRO A 152 -8.70 -1.51 -18.37
N ASP A 153 -8.51 -2.53 -19.20
CA ASP A 153 -9.60 -3.37 -19.75
C ASP A 153 -10.28 -4.28 -18.71
N ARG A 154 -9.74 -4.33 -17.48
CA ARG A 154 -10.31 -5.04 -16.32
C ARG A 154 -10.95 -4.10 -15.31
N THR A 155 -11.03 -2.81 -15.60
CA THR A 155 -11.64 -1.81 -14.72
C THR A 155 -13.14 -1.72 -14.97
N GLN A 156 -13.91 -1.71 -13.89
CA GLN A 156 -15.36 -1.54 -13.93
C GLN A 156 -15.82 -0.66 -12.77
N THR A 157 -16.89 0.09 -13.01
CA THR A 157 -17.58 0.89 -11.98
C THR A 157 -18.89 0.19 -11.63
N THR A 158 -19.08 -0.11 -10.36
CA THR A 158 -20.26 -0.79 -9.85
C THR A 158 -20.84 -0.04 -8.66
N ASN A 159 -22.16 -0.11 -8.46
CA ASN A 159 -22.84 0.53 -7.32
C ASN A 159 -22.58 -0.19 -5.99
N GLN A 160 -22.11 -1.43 -6.06
CA GLN A 160 -21.80 -2.28 -4.91
C GLN A 160 -20.44 -2.94 -5.15
N PRO A 161 -19.66 -3.22 -4.08
CA PRO A 161 -18.39 -3.92 -4.22
C PRO A 161 -18.61 -5.32 -4.83
N THR A 162 -17.73 -5.71 -5.75
CA THR A 162 -17.79 -7.04 -6.39
C THR A 162 -17.30 -8.15 -5.48
N PHE A 163 -16.56 -7.79 -4.42
CA PHE A 163 -16.08 -8.69 -3.40
C PHE A 163 -16.18 -8.03 -2.02
N ILE A 164 -16.79 -8.74 -1.07
CA ILE A 164 -16.80 -8.41 0.35
C ILE A 164 -16.28 -9.66 1.09
N PRO A 165 -15.25 -9.54 1.96
CA PRO A 165 -14.78 -10.66 2.74
C PRO A 165 -15.89 -11.28 3.59
N ASN A 166 -16.07 -12.60 3.48
CA ASN A 166 -17.00 -13.38 4.30
C ASN A 166 -16.22 -14.28 5.28
N PRO A 167 -16.29 -14.04 6.60
CA PRO A 167 -15.63 -14.87 7.61
C PRO A 167 -16.17 -16.30 7.72
N HIS A 168 -17.25 -16.67 7.05
CA HIS A 168 -17.77 -18.05 7.06
C HIS A 168 -17.18 -18.93 5.95
N ASP A 169 -16.59 -18.34 4.91
CA ASP A 169 -15.97 -19.05 3.79
C ASP A 169 -14.48 -19.26 4.08
N SER A 170 -13.89 -20.41 3.74
CA SER A 170 -12.51 -20.73 4.15
C SER A 170 -11.51 -19.60 3.90
N PHE A 171 -10.88 -19.12 4.97
CA PHE A 171 -10.09 -17.89 4.93
C PHE A 171 -8.72 -18.04 5.59
N THR A 172 -7.73 -17.35 5.02
CA THR A 172 -6.47 -17.02 5.68
C THR A 172 -6.61 -15.63 6.32
N ILE A 173 -6.27 -15.50 7.60
CA ILE A 173 -6.28 -14.21 8.29
C ILE A 173 -4.95 -13.48 8.06
N GLN A 174 -5.02 -12.24 7.62
CA GLN A 174 -3.89 -11.32 7.54
C GLN A 174 -4.20 -10.03 8.32
N PRO A 175 -3.26 -9.47 9.10
CA PRO A 175 -3.40 -8.11 9.63
C PRO A 175 -3.49 -7.08 8.49
N MET A 176 -4.60 -6.37 8.42
CA MET A 176 -4.86 -5.30 7.46
C MET A 176 -4.77 -3.95 8.14
N ASP A 177 -3.69 -3.24 7.83
CA ASP A 177 -3.49 -1.87 8.26
C ASP A 177 -4.24 -0.88 7.37
N ASP A 178 -4.82 0.15 7.98
CA ASP A 178 -5.52 1.26 7.32
C ASP A 178 -5.35 2.57 8.12
N PHE A 179 -5.75 3.70 7.55
CA PHE A 179 -5.80 4.96 8.28
C PHE A 179 -6.92 4.99 9.33
N GLY A 180 -6.65 5.69 10.42
CA GLY A 180 -7.67 6.15 11.33
C GLY A 180 -8.57 7.22 10.73
N ALA A 181 -9.85 7.23 11.14
CA ALA A 181 -10.85 8.19 10.66
C ALA A 181 -10.53 9.67 10.98
N LYS A 182 -9.57 9.93 11.87
CA LYS A 182 -9.12 11.28 12.25
C LYS A 182 -7.66 11.57 11.88
N THR A 183 -7.02 10.66 11.15
CA THR A 183 -5.65 10.87 10.67
C THR A 183 -5.61 12.10 9.78
N THR A 184 -4.53 12.87 9.89
CA THR A 184 -4.26 14.04 9.04
C THR A 184 -3.01 13.79 8.21
N PHE A 185 -2.86 14.56 7.11
CA PHE A 185 -1.68 14.46 6.25
C PHE A 185 -0.36 14.68 7.03
N ASN A 186 -0.33 15.63 7.97
CA ASN A 186 0.86 15.92 8.77
C ASN A 186 1.37 14.69 9.53
N ARG A 187 0.47 13.85 10.08
CA ARG A 187 0.83 12.66 10.86
C ARG A 187 1.57 11.60 10.04
N ILE A 188 1.38 11.59 8.72
CA ILE A 188 1.98 10.61 7.80
C ILE A 188 3.11 11.21 6.97
N ASN A 189 3.26 12.54 7.00
CA ASN A 189 4.27 13.28 6.27
C ASN A 189 5.62 13.14 7.01
N PRO A 190 6.64 12.51 6.41
CA PRO A 190 7.93 12.29 7.05
C PRO A 190 8.74 13.58 7.29
N PHE A 191 8.31 14.70 6.72
CA PHE A 191 8.94 16.02 6.88
C PHE A 191 8.37 16.83 8.05
N THR A 192 7.41 16.29 8.81
CA THR A 192 6.87 16.95 10.00
C THR A 192 7.37 16.27 11.28
N ASN A 193 7.26 16.98 12.40
CA ASN A 193 7.51 16.42 13.73
C ASN A 193 6.30 15.61 14.26
N ASP A 194 5.15 15.66 13.58
CA ASP A 194 3.96 14.93 13.97
C ASP A 194 4.14 13.44 13.67
N ARG A 195 4.11 12.61 14.71
CA ARG A 195 4.20 11.15 14.56
C ARG A 195 2.81 10.53 14.50
N ALA A 196 2.61 9.61 13.56
CA ALA A 196 1.44 8.73 13.54
C ALA A 196 1.51 7.73 14.71
N THR A 197 0.38 7.54 15.40
CA THR A 197 0.23 6.58 16.50
C THR A 197 -0.59 5.37 16.05
N ILE A 198 -0.12 4.16 16.39
CA ILE A 198 -0.87 2.91 16.18
C ILE A 198 -2.15 2.94 17.04
N ASP A 199 -3.22 2.32 16.57
CA ASP A 199 -4.57 2.30 17.18
C ASP A 199 -5.31 3.64 17.18
N LYS A 200 -4.69 4.70 16.63
CA LYS A 200 -5.32 6.01 16.44
C LYS A 200 -5.24 6.47 15.00
N ASP A 201 -4.03 6.71 14.50
CA ASP A 201 -3.79 7.24 13.16
C ASP A 201 -3.60 6.10 12.13
N ARG A 202 -3.23 4.92 12.61
CA ARG A 202 -3.15 3.66 11.86
C ARG A 202 -3.90 2.57 12.63
N ILE A 203 -4.87 1.94 11.99
CA ILE A 203 -5.74 0.93 12.59
C ILE A 203 -5.45 -0.41 11.92
N ILE A 204 -5.15 -1.43 12.72
CA ILE A 204 -4.92 -2.79 12.23
C ILE A 204 -6.18 -3.62 12.51
N LYS A 205 -6.81 -4.14 11.46
CA LYS A 205 -7.98 -5.02 11.53
C LYS A 205 -7.65 -6.40 10.96
N PRO A 206 -8.31 -7.48 11.39
CA PRO A 206 -8.19 -8.76 10.71
C PRO A 206 -8.80 -8.66 9.30
N GLY A 207 -8.00 -9.03 8.29
CA GLY A 207 -8.46 -9.23 6.92
C GLY A 207 -8.67 -10.72 6.65
N PHE A 208 -9.82 -11.06 6.09
CA PHE A 208 -10.20 -12.42 5.73
C PHE A 208 -9.96 -12.60 4.23
N LEU A 209 -8.91 -13.34 3.89
CA LEU A 209 -8.56 -13.62 2.49
C LEU A 209 -9.12 -14.99 2.10
N PRO A 210 -9.82 -15.14 0.98
CA PRO A 210 -10.37 -16.42 0.51
C PRO A 210 -9.26 -17.33 -0.03
N LEU A 211 -8.27 -17.64 0.80
CA LEU A 211 -7.07 -18.40 0.44
C LEU A 211 -6.92 -19.57 1.39
N LYS A 212 -6.67 -20.75 0.84
CA LYS A 212 -6.25 -21.94 1.59
C LYS A 212 -4.76 -22.19 1.44
N LEU A 213 -4.09 -22.46 2.55
CA LEU A 213 -2.73 -23.01 2.55
C LEU A 213 -2.79 -24.46 2.01
N ARG A 214 -2.22 -24.69 0.82
CA ARG A 214 -2.22 -26.00 0.16
C ARG A 214 -0.95 -26.80 0.43
N SER A 215 0.18 -26.12 0.60
CA SER A 215 1.47 -26.75 0.89
C SER A 215 2.39 -25.78 1.62
N THR A 216 3.26 -26.29 2.48
CA THR A 216 4.25 -25.50 3.22
C THR A 216 5.56 -26.28 3.36
N SER A 217 6.67 -25.56 3.37
CA SER A 217 8.00 -26.08 3.66
C SER A 217 8.85 -25.01 4.33
N ALA A 218 10.09 -25.37 4.69
CA ALA A 218 11.06 -24.41 5.21
C ALA A 218 11.34 -23.23 4.24
N ARG A 219 11.11 -23.41 2.93
CA ARG A 219 11.45 -22.42 1.90
C ARG A 219 10.25 -21.67 1.34
N TYR A 220 9.05 -22.24 1.41
CA TYR A 220 7.87 -21.60 0.82
C TYR A 220 6.56 -22.00 1.49
N ASP A 221 5.55 -21.16 1.31
CA ASP A 221 4.15 -21.51 1.51
C ASP A 221 3.39 -21.28 0.21
N TYR A 222 2.51 -22.23 -0.15
CA TYR A 222 1.66 -22.15 -1.34
C TYR A 222 0.19 -22.01 -0.91
N TYR A 223 -0.42 -20.93 -1.36
CA TYR A 223 -1.82 -20.62 -1.15
C TYR A 223 -2.58 -20.68 -2.47
N GLN A 224 -3.83 -21.12 -2.40
CA GLN A 224 -4.74 -21.13 -3.53
C GLN A 224 -6.12 -20.68 -3.09
N ARG A 225 -6.78 -19.88 -3.92
CA ARG A 225 -8.18 -19.51 -3.75
C ARG A 225 -9.08 -20.75 -3.86
N ASP A 226 -10.19 -20.75 -3.15
CA ASP A 226 -11.24 -21.76 -3.34
C ASP A 226 -12.13 -21.47 -4.55
#